data_AF-A0A8T3KQ15-F1
#
_entry.id   AF-A0A8T3KQ15-F1
#
_cell.length_a   1.000
_cell.length_b   1.000
_cell.length_c   1.000
_cell.angle_alpha   90.00
_cell.angle_beta   90.00
_cell.angle_gamma   90.00
#
_symmetry.space_group_name_H-M   'P 1'
#
loop_
_entity.id
_entity.type
_entity.pdbx_description
1 polymer ?
#
loop_
_entity_poly.entity_id
_entity_poly.type
_entity_poly.pdbx_seq_one_letter_code
_entity_poly.pdbx_strand_id
1 'polypeptide(L)' 'MGDEYMTKKELGKMLKISIPTIDRWRQDGMPSEKFGRGVRFKAEETLEWIKKNKGTK' A
#
# COMPACT_ATOMS: atom_id res chain seq x y z
N MET A 1 11.80 -1.36 16.02
CA MET A 1 11.06 -0.33 15.25
C MET A 1 9.94 -1.07 14.56
N GLY A 2 8.68 -0.78 14.89
CA GLY A 2 7.55 -1.63 14.51
C GLY A 2 7.14 -1.40 13.06
N ASP A 3 7.24 -2.43 12.22
CA ASP A 3 6.58 -2.48 10.91
C ASP A 3 5.05 -2.38 11.11
N GLU A 4 4.53 -1.16 11.09
CA GLU A 4 3.09 -0.92 11.24
C GLU A 4 2.36 -1.40 9.98
N TYR A 5 1.77 -2.58 10.11
CA TYR A 5 0.90 -3.16 9.11
C TYR A 5 -0.43 -2.40 9.04
N MET A 6 -0.63 -1.65 7.96
CA MET A 6 -1.80 -0.83 7.75
C MET A 6 -2.88 -1.56 6.94
N THR A 7 -4.13 -1.27 7.23
CA THR A 7 -5.24 -1.71 6.37
C THR A 7 -5.37 -0.82 5.12
N LYS A 8 -6.11 -1.27 4.09
CA LYS A 8 -6.41 -0.44 2.90
C LYS A 8 -6.97 0.94 3.27
N LYS A 9 -7.80 1.02 4.32
CA LYS A 9 -8.41 2.28 4.78
C LYS A 9 -7.38 3.23 5.36
N GLU A 10 -6.47 2.71 6.17
CA GLU A 10 -5.42 3.52 6.80
C GLU A 10 -4.38 3.96 5.78
N LEU A 11 -3.97 3.07 4.89
CA LEU A 11 -3.08 3.40 3.78
C LEU A 11 -3.67 4.49 2.88
N GLY A 12 -4.97 4.39 2.57
CA GLY A 12 -5.69 5.39 1.77
C GLY A 12 -5.75 6.75 2.46
N LYS A 13 -5.97 6.78 3.78
CA LYS A 13 -5.92 8.01 4.57
C LYS A 13 -4.51 8.60 4.61
N MET A 14 -3.50 7.78 4.83
CA MET A 14 -2.09 8.21 4.92
C MET A 14 -1.61 8.85 3.61
N LEU A 15 -1.90 8.19 2.50
CA LEU A 15 -1.49 8.64 1.16
C LEU A 15 -2.48 9.63 0.52
N LYS A 16 -3.60 9.93 1.19
CA LYS A 16 -4.72 10.72 0.66
C LYS A 16 -5.22 10.24 -0.72
N ILE A 17 -5.28 8.91 -0.90
CA ILE A 17 -5.78 8.27 -2.12
C ILE A 17 -7.03 7.46 -1.84
N SER A 18 -7.82 7.25 -2.88
CA SER A 18 -9.03 6.44 -2.79
C SER A 18 -8.71 4.94 -2.70
N ILE A 19 -9.53 4.18 -1.97
CA ILE A 19 -9.47 2.72 -1.90
C ILE A 19 -9.40 2.04 -3.29
N PRO A 20 -10.17 2.45 -4.32
CA PRO A 20 -10.02 1.90 -5.67
C PRO A 20 -8.62 2.07 -6.26
N THR A 21 -7.90 3.15 -5.92
CA THR A 21 -6.50 3.34 -6.35
C THR A 21 -5.59 2.29 -5.72
N ILE A 22 -5.79 1.99 -4.44
CA ILE A 22 -5.05 0.93 -3.72
C ILE A 22 -5.36 -0.44 -4.32
N ASP A 23 -6.63 -0.70 -4.65
CA ASP A 23 -7.02 -1.96 -5.27
C ASP A 23 -6.38 -2.13 -6.65
N ARG A 24 -6.31 -1.04 -7.43
CA ARG A 24 -5.59 -1.03 -8.72
C ARG A 24 -4.09 -1.26 -8.54
N TRP A 25 -3.46 -0.63 -7.56
CA TRP A 25 -2.05 -0.88 -7.24
C TRP A 25 -1.80 -2.31 -6.81
N ARG A 26 -2.75 -2.94 -6.13
CA ARG A 26 -2.67 -4.34 -5.78
C ARG A 26 -2.68 -5.25 -7.00
N GLN A 27 -3.45 -4.92 -8.03
CA GLN A 27 -3.41 -5.60 -9.32
C GLN A 27 -2.09 -5.34 -10.06
N ASP A 28 -1.50 -4.16 -9.87
CA ASP A 28 -0.21 -3.73 -10.42
C ASP A 28 1.01 -4.39 -9.72
N GLY A 29 0.78 -5.16 -8.65
CA GLY A 29 1.84 -5.86 -7.91
C GLY A 29 2.37 -5.10 -6.69
N MET A 30 1.58 -4.20 -6.11
CA MET A 30 1.92 -3.54 -4.85
C MET A 30 2.19 -4.55 -3.72
N PRO A 31 3.28 -4.36 -2.94
CA PRO A 31 3.59 -5.22 -1.80
C PRO A 31 2.44 -5.21 -0.80
N SER A 32 1.82 -6.38 -0.62
CA SER A 32 0.71 -6.58 0.30
C SER A 32 0.85 -7.93 0.98
N GLU A 33 0.81 -7.93 2.30
CA GLU A 33 0.91 -9.15 3.10
C GLU A 33 -0.49 -9.68 3.42
N LYS A 34 -0.70 -10.96 3.16
CA LYS A 34 -1.97 -11.62 3.48
C LYS A 34 -1.97 -12.03 4.95
N PHE A 35 -2.66 -11.25 5.78
CA PHE A 35 -2.89 -11.58 7.18
C PHE A 35 -4.22 -12.31 7.34
N GLY A 36 -4.17 -13.64 7.25
CA GLY A 36 -5.34 -14.51 7.38
C GLY A 36 -6.39 -14.25 6.29
N ARG A 37 -7.56 -13.73 6.68
CA ARG A 37 -8.63 -13.31 5.75
C ARG A 37 -8.47 -11.87 5.25
N GLY A 38 -7.60 -11.08 5.89
CA GLY A 38 -7.34 -9.69 5.57
C GLY A 38 -6.04 -9.51 4.78
N VAL A 39 -5.85 -8.29 4.29
CA VAL A 39 -4.65 -7.87 3.57
C VAL A 39 -4.13 -6.64 4.27
N ARG A 40 -2.86 -6.66 4.64
CA ARG A 40 -2.19 -5.54 5.26
C ARG A 40 -1.05 -5.06 4.38
N PHE A 41 -0.74 -3.79 4.52
CA PHE A 41 0.25 -3.08 3.71
C PHE A 41 1.24 -2.44 4.66
N LYS A 42 2.53 -2.62 4.40
CA LYS A 42 3.54 -1.86 5.11
C LYS A 42 3.65 -0.49 4.46
N ALA A 43 3.62 0.56 5.28
CA ALA A 43 3.73 1.93 4.80
C ALA A 43 5.05 2.15 4.04
N GLU A 44 6.16 1.65 4.58
CA GLU A 44 7.49 1.79 4.01
C GLU A 44 7.61 1.08 2.65
N GLU A 45 7.29 -0.21 2.57
CA GLU A 45 7.32 -0.96 1.30
C GLU A 45 6.39 -0.35 0.25
N THR A 46 5.22 0.13 0.67
CA THR A 46 4.28 0.81 -0.22
C THR A 46 4.88 2.10 -0.76
N LEU A 47 5.46 2.94 0.11
CA LEU A 47 6.12 4.19 -0.27
C LEU A 47 7.29 3.94 -1.22
N GLU A 48 8.11 2.93 -0.96
CA GLU A 48 9.22 2.52 -1.83
C GLU A 48 8.72 2.06 -3.19
N TRP A 49 7.68 1.22 -3.22
CA TRP A 49 7.05 0.78 -4.47
C TRP A 49 6.47 1.96 -5.25
N ILE A 50 5.78 2.89 -4.59
CA ILE A 50 5.25 4.11 -5.23
C ILE A 50 6.38 4.94 -5.81
N LYS A 51 7.49 5.15 -5.06
CA LYS A 51 8.66 5.87 -5.58
C LYS A 51 9.25 5.18 -6.80
N LYS A 52 9.34 3.86 -6.80
CA LYS A 52 9.87 3.07 -7.91
C LYS A 52 8.95 3.08 -9.14
N ASN A 53 7.63 3.07 -8.93
CA ASN A 53 6.65 2.92 -10.00
C ASN A 53 6.09 4.27 -10.53
N LYS A 54 6.16 5.34 -9.73
CA LYS A 54 5.74 6.71 -10.12
C LYS A 54 6.87 7.74 -10.15
N GLY A 55 8.11 7.35 -9.85
CA GLY A 55 9.29 8.23 -9.84
C GLY A 55 9.79 8.61 -11.24
N THR A 56 8.93 9.04 -12.15
CA THR A 56 9.33 9.72 -13.38
C THR A 56 8.18 10.55 -13.93
N LYS A 57 8.05 11.80 -13.45
CA LYS A 57 8.12 12.99 -14.30
C LYS A 57 8.24 14.27 -13.48
#